data_AF-A0A7V6HAV8-F1
#
_entry.id   AF-A0A7V6HAV8-F1
#
_cell.length_a   1.000
_cell.length_b   1.000
_cell.length_c   1.000
_cell.angle_alpha   90.00
_cell.angle_beta   90.00
_cell.angle_gamma   90.00
#
_symmetry.space_group_name_H-M   'P 1'
#
loop_
_entity.id
_entity.type
_entity.pdbx_description
1 polymer ?
#
loop_
_entity_poly.entity_id
_entity_poly.type
_entity_poly.pdbx_seq_one_letter_code
_entity_poly.pdbx_strand_id
1 'polypeptide(L)'
;TNNNKLTEANIRKILEAFSERTDKDHFARLVPNDEIAEEDYNLSVSTYVEQKDTREIIDIVKLNAEIREIVAREQVLREEIDKIIAEIEADA
;
A
#
# COMPACT_ATOMS: atom_id res chain seq x y z
N THR A 1 -15.96 16.55 -18.16
CA THR A 1 -14.83 17.43 -17.82
C THR A 1 -14.67 17.44 -16.32
N ASN A 2 -13.84 16.54 -15.79
CA ASN A 2 -13.63 16.40 -14.35
C ASN A 2 -12.68 17.52 -13.89
N ASN A 3 -13.19 18.74 -13.75
CA ASN A 3 -12.40 19.88 -13.32
C ASN A 3 -12.23 19.82 -11.81
N ASN A 4 -11.21 19.08 -11.36
CA ASN A 4 -10.67 19.22 -10.02
C ASN A 4 -10.16 20.66 -9.88
N LYS A 5 -10.94 21.51 -9.23
CA LYS A 5 -10.55 22.88 -8.95
C LYS A 5 -9.65 22.89 -7.72
N LEU A 6 -8.51 23.56 -7.84
CA LEU A 6 -7.69 23.86 -6.68
C LEU A 6 -8.49 24.76 -5.74
N THR A 7 -8.68 24.29 -4.51
CA THR A 7 -9.24 25.12 -3.45
C THR A 7 -8.21 26.14 -3.00
N GLU A 8 -8.66 27.24 -2.40
CA GLU A 8 -7.76 28.25 -1.83
C GLU A 8 -6.78 27.66 -0.81
N ALA A 9 -7.21 26.65 -0.04
CA ALA A 9 -6.36 25.94 0.90
C ALA A 9 -5.20 25.19 0.20
N ASN A 10 -5.48 24.53 -0.94
CA ASN A 10 -4.45 23.85 -1.72
C ASN A 10 -3.44 24.85 -2.30
N ILE A 11 -3.92 26.00 -2.79
CA ILE A 11 -3.08 27.06 -3.36
C ILE A 11 -2.14 27.61 -2.28
N ARG A 12 -2.68 27.98 -1.10
CA ARG A 12 -1.85 28.45 0.02
C ARG A 12 -0.79 27.43 0.42
N LYS A 13 -1.15 26.15 0.52
CA LYS A 13 -0.20 25.07 0.85
C LYS A 13 0.96 24.98 -0.14
N ILE A 14 0.70 25.13 -1.44
CA ILE A 14 1.73 25.15 -2.48
C ILE A 14 2.64 26.37 -2.32
N LEU A 15 2.05 27.56 -2.12
CA LEU A 15 2.80 28.81 -1.95
C LEU A 15 3.69 28.79 -0.70
N GLU A 16 3.16 28.29 0.41
CA GLU A 16 3.91 28.13 1.66
C GLU A 16 5.14 27.24 1.46
N ALA A 17 4.96 26.06 0.86
CA ALA A 17 6.08 25.16 0.59
C ALA A 17 7.14 25.76 -0.36
N PHE A 18 6.72 26.55 -1.35
CA PHE A 18 7.66 27.28 -2.20
C PHE A 18 8.43 28.35 -1.41
N SER A 19 7.74 29.11 -0.56
CA SER A 19 8.34 30.20 0.23
C SER A 19 9.29 29.71 1.32
N GLU A 20 8.98 28.59 1.97
CA GLU A 20 9.78 28.01 3.04
C GLU A 20 11.10 27.43 2.52
N ARG A 21 11.12 26.94 1.27
CA ARG A 21 12.30 26.30 0.66
C ARG A 21 12.86 25.17 1.53
N THR A 22 11.99 24.36 2.10
CA THR A 22 12.36 23.20 2.92
C THR A 22 11.83 21.91 2.30
N ASP A 23 12.50 20.81 2.61
CA ASP A 23 12.01 19.48 2.26
C ASP A 23 10.72 19.16 3.03
N LYS A 24 9.79 18.52 2.33
CA LYS A 24 8.53 18.01 2.87
C LYS A 24 8.29 16.62 2.28
N ASP A 25 8.34 15.60 3.13
CA ASP A 25 8.17 14.21 2.73
C ASP A 25 6.95 14.02 1.82
N HIS A 26 7.18 13.35 0.70
CA HIS A 26 6.18 13.06 -0.32
C HIS A 26 5.47 14.29 -0.92
N PHE A 27 6.02 15.49 -0.77
CA PHE A 27 5.38 16.72 -1.25
C PHE A 27 6.34 17.70 -1.95
N ALA A 28 7.49 18.00 -1.35
CA ALA A 28 8.45 18.96 -1.89
C ALA A 28 9.89 18.59 -1.50
N ARG A 29 10.85 18.89 -2.37
CA ARG A 29 12.28 18.74 -2.08
C ARG A 29 13.04 19.95 -2.62
N LEU A 30 13.96 20.48 -1.83
CA LEU A 30 14.90 21.51 -2.23
C LEU A 30 16.14 20.82 -2.82
N VAL A 31 16.24 20.86 -4.14
CA VAL A 31 17.32 20.21 -4.88
C VAL A 31 18.37 21.25 -5.30
N PRO A 32 19.67 21.05 -5.00
CA PRO A 32 20.73 21.93 -5.48
C PRO A 32 20.92 21.78 -7.00
N ASN A 33 21.48 22.82 -7.65
CA ASN A 33 21.68 22.81 -9.10
C ASN A 33 22.60 21.68 -9.57
N ASP A 34 23.60 21.33 -8.76
CA ASP A 34 24.57 20.29 -9.07
C ASP A 34 23.88 18.91 -9.20
N GLU A 35 22.93 18.58 -8.31
CA GLU A 35 22.14 17.34 -8.38
C GLU A 35 21.24 17.33 -9.63
N ILE A 36 20.68 18.50 -10.02
CA ILE A 36 19.89 18.63 -11.25
C ILE A 36 20.78 18.37 -12.49
N ALA A 37 22.04 18.80 -12.46
CA ALA A 37 22.98 18.57 -13.56
C ALA A 37 23.39 17.10 -13.67
N GLU A 38 23.52 16.38 -12.55
CA GLU A 38 23.75 14.92 -12.53
C GLU A 38 22.59 14.15 -13.17
N GLU A 39 21.35 14.63 -12.97
CA GLU A 39 20.13 14.08 -13.57
C GLU A 39 19.82 14.63 -14.99
N ASP A 40 20.83 15.12 -15.72
CA ASP A 40 20.71 15.64 -17.09
C ASP A 40 19.66 16.77 -17.23
N TYR A 41 19.58 17.64 -16.21
CA TYR A 41 18.59 18.71 -16.10
C TYR A 41 17.13 18.24 -16.16
N ASN A 42 16.88 16.99 -15.76
CA ASN A 42 15.53 16.48 -15.62
C ASN A 42 14.81 17.23 -14.48
N LEU A 43 13.70 17.92 -14.78
CA LEU A 43 12.90 18.66 -13.79
C LEU A 43 11.60 17.92 -13.42
N SER A 44 11.50 16.62 -13.75
CA SER A 44 10.35 15.82 -13.35
C SER A 44 10.26 15.71 -11.83
N VAL A 45 9.10 16.08 -11.28
CA VAL A 45 8.85 16.01 -9.82
C VAL A 45 9.05 14.59 -9.29
N SER A 46 8.73 13.56 -10.09
CA SER A 46 8.90 12.15 -9.71
C SER A 46 10.34 11.73 -9.50
N THR A 47 11.31 12.46 -10.06
CA THR A 47 12.74 12.19 -9.88
C THR A 47 13.18 12.57 -8.47
N TYR A 48 12.57 13.60 -7.88
CA TYR A 48 13.05 14.19 -6.64
C TYR A 48 12.11 14.00 -5.45
N VAL A 49 10.83 13.70 -5.69
CA VAL A 49 9.82 13.53 -4.65
C VAL A 49 9.24 12.12 -4.76
N GLU A 50 9.59 11.29 -3.78
CA GLU A 50 9.01 9.94 -3.65
C GLU A 50 7.52 10.04 -3.30
N GLN A 51 6.67 9.32 -4.03
CA GLN A 51 5.25 9.30 -3.72
C GLN A 51 4.97 8.55 -2.43
N LYS A 52 4.01 9.03 -1.65
CA LYS A 52 3.56 8.35 -0.44
C LYS A 52 3.01 6.97 -0.82
N ASP A 53 3.46 5.93 -0.12
CA ASP A 53 2.83 4.62 -0.20
C ASP A 53 1.43 4.69 0.42
N THR A 54 0.40 4.59 -0.42
CA THR A 54 -1.01 4.61 -0.01
C THR A 54 -1.63 3.23 0.05
N ARG A 55 -0.83 2.16 -0.13
CA ARG A 55 -1.33 0.80 -0.01
C ARG A 55 -1.79 0.54 1.42
N GLU A 56 -2.89 -0.19 1.55
CA GLU A 56 -3.37 -0.63 2.85
C GLU A 56 -2.30 -1.51 3.50
N ILE A 57 -1.94 -1.18 4.74
CA ILE A 57 -1.05 -2.03 5.53
C ILE A 57 -1.87 -3.25 5.95
N ILE A 58 -1.70 -4.34 5.21
CA ILE A 58 -2.31 -5.62 5.54
C ILE A 58 -1.52 -6.22 6.71
N ASP A 59 -2.20 -6.52 7.81
CA ASP A 59 -1.60 -7.27 8.92
C ASP A 59 -1.43 -8.74 8.51
N ILE A 60 -0.24 -9.05 7.96
CA ILE A 60 0.14 -10.39 7.54
C ILE A 60 0.15 -11.38 8.72
N VAL A 61 0.39 -10.91 9.94
CA VAL A 61 0.39 -11.79 11.13
C VAL A 61 -1.03 -12.22 11.45
N LYS A 62 -1.98 -11.27 11.46
CA LYS A 62 -3.40 -11.56 11.63
C LYS A 62 -3.93 -12.46 10.52
N LEU A 63 -3.62 -12.14 9.27
CA LEU A 63 -4.05 -12.94 8.11
C LEU A 63 -3.55 -14.39 8.22
N ASN A 64 -2.29 -14.60 8.59
CA ASN A 64 -1.75 -15.94 8.79
C ASN A 64 -2.34 -16.67 10.01
N ALA A 65 -2.78 -15.95 11.03
CA ALA A 65 -3.50 -16.55 12.16
C ALA A 65 -4.88 -17.05 11.72
N GLU A 66 -5.63 -16.23 10.97
CA GLU A 66 -6.93 -16.61 10.39
C GLU A 66 -6.81 -17.81 9.44
N ILE A 67 -5.79 -17.82 8.56
CA ILE A 67 -5.52 -18.96 7.68
C ILE A 67 -5.31 -20.25 8.48
N ARG A 68 -4.53 -20.22 9.56
CA ARG A 68 -4.28 -21.40 10.39
C ARG A 68 -5.54 -21.91 11.07
N GLU A 69 -6.40 -21.02 11.54
CA GLU A 69 -7.68 -21.38 12.14
C GLU A 69 -8.60 -22.06 11.11
N ILE A 70 -8.69 -21.49 9.90
CA ILE A 70 -9.50 -22.05 8.82
C ILE A 70 -9.00 -23.45 8.45
N VAL A 71 -7.69 -23.62 8.26
CA VAL A 71 -7.09 -24.92 7.91
C VAL A 71 -7.35 -25.97 9.00
N ALA A 72 -7.26 -25.61 10.28
CA ALA A 72 -7.57 -26.54 11.38
C ALA A 72 -9.04 -27.00 11.34
N ARG A 73 -9.97 -26.09 11.06
CA ARG A 73 -11.39 -26.43 10.90
C ARG A 73 -11.65 -27.31 9.69
N GLU A 74 -11.00 -27.04 8.56
CA GLU A 74 -11.08 -27.90 7.38
C GLU A 74 -10.59 -29.32 7.68
N GLN A 75 -9.54 -29.46 8.48
CA GLN A 75 -8.99 -30.76 8.86
C GLN A 75 -10.00 -31.59 9.66
N VAL A 76 -10.65 -30.98 10.65
CA VAL A 76 -11.71 -31.62 11.44
C VAL A 76 -12.86 -32.07 10.53
N LEU A 77 -13.31 -31.21 9.63
CA LEU A 77 -14.39 -31.55 8.69
C LEU A 77 -14.00 -32.69 7.74
N ARG A 78 -12.72 -32.76 7.33
CA ARG A 78 -12.21 -33.88 6.51
C ARG A 78 -12.21 -35.18 7.29
N GLU A 79 -11.77 -35.16 8.55
CA GLU A 79 -11.81 -36.35 9.41
C GLU A 79 -13.24 -36.86 9.65
N GLU A 80 -14.21 -35.94 9.81
CA GLU A 80 -15.62 -36.29 9.91
C GLU A 80 -16.16 -36.93 8.62
N ILE A 81 -15.78 -36.39 7.45
CA ILE A 81 -16.13 -36.97 6.15
C ILE A 81 -15.51 -38.36 5.99
N ASP A 82 -14.22 -38.53 6.30
CA ASP A 82 -13.52 -39.81 6.19
C ASP A 82 -14.16 -40.88 7.08
N LYS A 83 -14.65 -40.49 8.27
CA LYS A 83 -15.41 -41.39 9.14
C LYS A 83 -16.73 -41.85 8.51
N ILE A 84 -17.48 -40.93 7.91
CA ILE A 84 -18.75 -41.27 7.23
C ILE A 84 -18.48 -42.19 6.03
N ILE A 85 -17.42 -41.93 5.26
CA ILE A 85 -17.02 -42.79 4.13
C ILE A 85 -16.67 -44.20 4.63
N ALA A 86 -15.89 -44.31 5.69
CA ALA A 86 -15.54 -45.61 6.26
C ALA A 86 -16.76 -46.39 6.77
N GLU A 87 -17.75 -45.72 7.35
CA GLU A 87 -19.03 -46.34 7.74
C GLU A 87 -19.79 -46.87 6.51
N ILE A 88 -19.86 -46.10 5.42
CA ILE A 88 -20.56 -46.51 4.18
C ILE A 88 -19.83 -47.67 3.48
N GLU A 89 -18.50 -47.64 3.40
CA GLU A 89 -17.72 -48.71 2.79
C GLU A 89 -17.77 -50.03 3.58
N ALA A 90 -18.00 -49.98 4.89
CA ALA A 90 -18.14 -51.17 5.73
C ALA A 90 -19.53 -51.85 5.60
N ASP A 91 -20.55 -51.11 5.17
CA ASP A 91 -21.91 -51.61 4.92
C ASP A 91 -22.12 -52.18 3.49
N ALA A 92 -21.10 -52.10 2.63
CA ALA A 92 -21.09 -52.60 1.24
C ALA A 92 -20.42 -53.99 1.11
#